data_AF-A0A1G7SCH7-F1
#
_entry.id   AF-A0A1G7SCH7-F1
#
_cell.length_a   1.000
_cell.length_b   1.000
_cell.length_c   1.000
_cell.angle_alpha   90.00
_cell.angle_beta   90.00
_cell.angle_gamma   90.00
#
_symmetry.space_group_name_H-M   'P 1'
#
loop_
_entity.id
_entity.type
_entity.pdbx_description
1 polymer ?
#
loop_
_entity_poly.entity_id
_entity_poly.type
_entity_poly.pdbx_seq_one_letter_code
_entity_poly.pdbx_strand_id
1 'polypeptide(L)' 'MFSALKNHPFAVSAFFESSFVLTFAVPKEQLEQFIPACLEIDTFNNKYGFIAVAMVQTKKLRPKFFPG' A
#
# COMPACT_ATOMS: atom_id res chain seq x y z
N MET A 1 -10.48 5.63 20.42
CA MET A 1 -9.62 4.82 21.32
C MET A 1 -9.05 3.68 20.46
N PHE A 2 -7.83 3.63 19.92
CA PHE A 2 -6.53 4.26 20.13
C PHE A 2 -5.92 4.59 18.74
N SER A 3 -5.97 5.85 18.28
CA SER A 3 -5.43 6.20 16.95
C SER A 3 -3.92 5.93 16.81
N ALA A 4 -3.19 5.94 17.93
CA ALA A 4 -1.76 5.65 17.99
C ALA A 4 -1.38 4.21 17.60
N LEU A 5 -2.33 3.27 17.52
CA LEU A 5 -2.05 1.92 16.99
C LEU A 5 -2.21 1.81 15.48
N LYS A 6 -2.82 2.80 14.80
CA LYS A 6 -2.96 2.79 13.33
C LYS A 6 -1.59 2.90 12.64
N ASN A 7 -0.67 3.63 13.25
CA ASN A 7 0.72 3.75 12.84
C ASN A 7 1.57 3.33 14.03
N HIS A 8 2.18 2.14 13.98
CA HIS A 8 2.99 1.63 15.09
C HIS A 8 4.12 2.63 15.43
N PRO A 9 4.16 3.22 16.65
CA PRO A 9 5.19 4.19 17.04
C PRO A 9 6.52 3.49 17.43
N PHE A 10 6.66 2.21 17.10
CA PHE A 10 7.79 1.35 17.41
C PHE A 10 7.97 0.34 16.28
N ALA A 11 9.19 -0.18 16.15
CA ALA A 11 9.49 -1.14 15.09
C ALA A 11 8.74 -2.48 15.32
N VAL A 12 8.09 -2.98 14.27
CA VAL A 12 7.40 -4.27 14.26
C VAL A 12 8.12 -5.26 13.34
N SER A 13 7.95 -6.55 13.62
CA SER A 13 8.40 -7.66 12.78
C SER A 13 7.26 -8.64 12.59
N ALA A 14 7.16 -9.19 11.39
CA ALA A 14 6.27 -10.31 11.07
C ALA A 14 6.98 -11.22 10.07
N PHE A 15 6.59 -12.49 10.04
CA PHE A 15 6.96 -13.38 8.95
C PHE A 15 6.06 -13.09 7.74
N PHE A 16 6.66 -12.75 6.61
CA PHE A 16 5.95 -12.61 5.35
C PHE A 16 5.62 -14.00 4.81
N GLU A 17 4.34 -14.29 4.60
CA GLU A 17 3.90 -15.59 4.11
C GLU A 17 3.65 -15.56 2.61
N SER A 18 2.80 -14.65 2.15
CA SER A 18 2.49 -14.50 0.74
C SER A 18 1.94 -13.10 0.43
N SER A 19 1.95 -12.73 -0.84
CA SER A 19 1.28 -11.54 -1.34
C SER A 19 0.62 -11.86 -2.66
N PHE A 20 -0.64 -11.45 -2.80
CA PHE A 20 -1.37 -11.50 -4.06
C PHE A 20 -1.64 -10.07 -4.51
N VAL A 21 -1.21 -9.73 -5.73
CA VAL A 21 -1.31 -8.37 -6.26
C VAL A 21 -2.19 -8.39 -7.50
N LEU A 22 -3.23 -7.54 -7.46
CA LEU A 22 -4.08 -7.28 -8.60
C LEU A 22 -3.74 -5.91 -9.18
N THR A 23 -3.40 -5.87 -10.46
CA THR A 23 -3.09 -4.63 -11.17
C THR A 23 -4.19 -4.34 -12.18
N PHE A 24 -4.71 -3.12 -12.15
CA PHE A 24 -5.80 -2.67 -13.00
C PHE A 24 -5.37 -1.44 -13.80
N ALA A 25 -5.82 -1.36 -15.05
CA ALA A 25 -5.81 -0.13 -15.83
C ALA A 25 -7.16 0.58 -15.64
N VAL A 26 -7.13 1.84 -15.25
CA VAL A 26 -8.32 2.67 -15.01
C VAL A 26 -8.21 4.02 -15.72
N PRO A 27 -9.31 4.69 -16.10
CA PRO A 27 -9.24 6.00 -16.74
C PRO A 27 -8.44 7.00 -15.90
N LYS A 28 -7.52 7.72 -16.52
CA LYS A 28 -6.60 8.63 -15.80
C LYS A 28 -7.35 9.71 -15.03
N GLU A 29 -8.50 10.16 -15.53
CA GLU A 29 -9.32 11.22 -14.94
C GLU A 29 -9.85 10.83 -13.55
N GLN A 30 -10.00 9.53 -13.29
CA GLN A 30 -10.40 9.03 -11.97
C GLN A 30 -9.27 9.14 -10.94
N LEU A 31 -8.02 9.15 -11.41
CA LEU A 31 -6.81 9.19 -10.59
C LEU A 31 -6.32 10.62 -10.30
N GLU A 32 -6.62 11.58 -11.17
CA GLU A 32 -6.10 12.97 -11.11
C GLU A 32 -6.26 13.62 -9.74
N GLN A 33 -7.40 13.42 -9.08
CA GLN A 33 -7.68 13.97 -7.74
C GLN A 33 -6.76 13.46 -6.63
N PHE A 34 -6.09 12.32 -6.82
CA PHE A 34 -5.20 11.70 -5.82
C PHE A 34 -3.73 12.06 -6.03
N ILE A 35 -3.39 12.72 -7.13
CA ILE A 35 -2.00 13.01 -7.50
C ILE A 35 -1.66 14.45 -7.07
N PRO A 36 -0.59 14.66 -6.30
CA PRO A 36 -0.15 16.00 -5.92
C PRO A 36 0.39 16.75 -7.14
N ALA A 37 0.34 18.09 -7.10
CA ALA A 37 0.70 18.95 -8.23
C ALA A 37 2.14 18.80 -8.77
N CYS A 38 3.05 18.21 -7.99
CA CYS A 38 4.43 17.94 -8.41
C CYS A 38 4.63 16.60 -9.11
N LEU A 39 3.55 15.82 -9.32
CA LEU A 39 3.60 14.50 -9.94
C LEU A 39 2.62 14.41 -11.12
N GLU A 40 2.92 13.52 -12.05
CA GLU A 40 2.07 13.18 -13.19
C GLU A 40 1.68 11.70 -13.14
N ILE A 41 0.52 11.37 -13.71
CA ILE A 41 0.07 9.98 -13.81
C ILE A 41 0.88 9.29 -14.92
N ASP A 42 1.48 8.14 -14.60
CA ASP A 42 2.01 7.25 -15.62
C ASP A 42 0.85 6.66 -16.44
N THR A 43 0.90 6.84 -17.77
CA THR A 43 -0.23 6.49 -18.63
C THR A 43 0.13 5.52 -19.74
N PHE A 44 -0.78 4.57 -19.96
CA PHE A 44 -0.84 3.79 -21.19
C PHE A 44 -1.75 4.47 -22.20
N ASN A 45 -1.23 4.74 -23.40
CA ASN A 45 -1.92 5.44 -24.49
C ASN A 45 -2.50 6.81 -24.09
N ASN A 46 -1.91 7.48 -23.08
CA ASN A 46 -2.40 8.75 -22.53
C ASN A 46 -3.86 8.72 -22.04
N LYS A 47 -4.40 7.53 -21.77
CA LYS A 47 -5.81 7.30 -21.38
C LYS A 47 -5.96 6.59 -20.04
N TYR A 48 -5.10 5.61 -19.77
CA TYR A 48 -5.25 4.77 -18.58
C TYR A 48 -4.05 4.92 -17.65
N GLY A 49 -4.31 5.12 -16.36
CA GLY A 49 -3.31 4.93 -15.32
C GLY A 49 -3.47 3.57 -14.65
N PHE A 50 -2.53 3.22 -13.76
CA PHE A 50 -2.48 1.91 -13.14
C PHE A 50 -2.69 1.98 -11.62
N ILE A 51 -3.51 1.07 -11.09
CA ILE A 51 -3.65 0.84 -9.65
C ILE A 51 -3.21 -0.58 -9.35
N ALA A 52 -2.35 -0.74 -8.35
CA ALA A 52 -1.98 -2.04 -7.79
C ALA A 52 -2.59 -2.20 -6.38
N VAL A 53 -3.36 -3.27 -6.19
CA VAL A 53 -3.94 -3.64 -4.90
C VAL A 53 -3.22 -4.89 -4.40
N ALA A 54 -2.44 -4.74 -3.34
CA ALA A 54 -1.72 -5.85 -2.71
C ALA A 54 -2.47 -6.38 -1.49
N MET A 55 -2.82 -7.67 -1.52
CA MET A 55 -3.30 -8.43 -0.37
C MET A 55 -2.11 -9.18 0.23
N VAL A 56 -1.67 -8.77 1.41
CA VAL A 56 -0.45 -9.28 2.05
C VAL A 56 -0.82 -10.13 3.26
N GLN A 57 -0.37 -11.38 3.26
CA GLN A 57 -0.49 -12.29 4.39
C GLN A 57 0.80 -12.31 5.20
N THR A 58 0.69 -12.02 6.50
CA THR A 58 1.81 -12.10 7.44
C THR A 58 1.43 -12.91 8.67
N LYS A 59 2.44 -13.47 9.34
CA LYS A 59 2.29 -14.26 10.57
C LYS A 59 3.12 -13.66 11.69
N LYS A 60 2.65 -13.85 12.93
CA LYS A 60 3.38 -13.48 14.17
C LYS A 60 3.84 -12.01 14.21
N LEU A 61 2.95 -11.08 13.82
CA LEU A 61 3.22 -9.65 13.94
C LEU A 61 3.45 -9.27 15.41
N ARG A 62 4.61 -8.69 15.71
CA ARG A 62 5.02 -8.34 17.08
C ARG A 62 5.98 -7.14 17.10
N PRO A 63 6.11 -6.42 18.22
CA PRO A 63 7.19 -5.45 18.40
C PRO A 63 8.55 -6.14 18.31
N LYS A 64 9.51 -5.56 17.57
CA LYS A 64 10.83 -6.17 17.33
C LYS A 64 11.63 -6.42 18.62
N PHE A 65 11.42 -5.62 19.65
CA PHE A 65 12.16 -5.69 20.92
C PHE A 65 11.62 -6.74 21.90
N PHE A 66 10.47 -7.35 21.61
CA PHE A 66 9.96 -8.45 22.43
C PHE A 66 10.74 -9.74 22.13
N PRO A 67 11.08 -10.58 23.12
CA PRO A 67 11.61 -11.92 22.86
C PRO A 67 10.56 -12.76 22.09
N GLY A 68 11.04 -13.64 21.20
CA GLY A 68 10.22 -14.39 20.23
C GLY A 68 10.05 -15.85 20.59
#